data_AF-A0A4R8S8P0-F1
#
_entry.id   AF-A0A4R8S8P0-F1
#
_cell.length_a   1.000
_cell.length_b   1.000
_cell.length_c   1.000
_cell.angle_alpha   90.00
_cell.angle_beta   90.00
_cell.angle_gamma   90.00
#
_symmetry.space_group_name_H-M   'P 1'
#
loop_
_entity.id
_entity.type
_entity.pdbx_description
1 polymer ?
#
loop_
_entity_poly.entity_id
_entity_poly.type
_entity_poly.pdbx_seq_one_letter_code
_entity_poly.pdbx_strand_id
1 'polypeptide(L)'
;MTWIAAVVLSVAAWNASAPVAQAAPGCRQLDPALPWYGDVRERLQAAIDANSTCTGTWKRSTKAVALFDWDNTEVKNDISDATLAWMLRHNKIRQPGDWHATSRHITEVAATALREACGAATPAGQPLATSTNAACADEILAVREGKTHDEQEAFTGYNQRWSNGAYVWTVALTAGYTADEVAQFAQAAKRENLDAPIGATQTIGTTTVPGYVRVYPQIKDLIATLQAHGVSTWVISASSEVVAKVWSPEIGIPTNQVIGVRSVYDANGRQTPHVKGCGGQPDGADTVITYVDGKRCWANQVVFGVQGPAAFEPYDVNKRQILAAGDSTTDVTFVDDATAAHLVINRNKTELMCRAYDNADGKWLINPMFIDPYPQHLDPYLCATDGRTNPDGSTGPLLRSDGTVVHDQKDTVFSTGT
;
A
#
# COMPACT_ATOMS: atom_id res chain seq x y z
N MET A 1 -71.57 -19.04 -29.45
CA MET A 1 -70.11 -18.94 -29.73
C MET A 1 -69.57 -17.81 -28.90
N THR A 2 -69.02 -18.17 -27.75
CA THR A 2 -68.56 -17.31 -26.65
C THR A 2 -67.12 -16.86 -26.91
N TRP A 3 -66.88 -15.56 -26.84
CA TRP A 3 -65.56 -14.95 -26.97
C TRP A 3 -64.82 -15.01 -25.62
N ILE A 4 -63.60 -15.55 -25.61
CA ILE A 4 -62.70 -15.55 -24.45
C ILE A 4 -61.75 -14.36 -24.62
N ALA A 5 -61.84 -13.38 -23.71
CA ALA A 5 -60.89 -12.28 -23.60
C ALA A 5 -59.71 -12.72 -22.70
N ALA A 6 -58.49 -12.65 -23.24
CA ALA A 6 -57.27 -12.87 -22.48
C ALA A 6 -56.87 -11.57 -21.76
N VAL A 7 -56.79 -11.62 -20.43
CA VAL A 7 -56.25 -10.54 -19.60
C VAL A 7 -54.75 -10.73 -19.49
N VAL A 8 -53.97 -9.79 -20.04
CA VAL A 8 -52.51 -9.71 -19.83
C VAL A 8 -52.27 -8.89 -18.57
N LEU A 9 -51.80 -9.55 -17.50
CA LEU A 9 -51.32 -8.90 -16.29
C LEU A 9 -49.85 -8.49 -16.48
N SER A 10 -49.62 -7.21 -16.78
CA SER A 10 -48.31 -6.58 -16.73
C SER A 10 -47.89 -6.36 -15.28
N VAL A 11 -46.91 -7.13 -14.80
CA VAL A 11 -46.27 -6.92 -13.50
C VAL A 11 -45.24 -5.79 -13.67
N ALA A 12 -45.58 -4.59 -13.21
CA ALA A 12 -44.63 -3.50 -13.08
C ALA A 12 -43.69 -3.81 -11.90
N ALA A 13 -42.44 -4.17 -12.18
CA ALA A 13 -41.40 -4.26 -11.17
C ALA A 13 -41.09 -2.85 -10.65
N TRP A 14 -41.55 -2.54 -9.43
CA TRP A 14 -41.09 -1.39 -8.69
C TRP A 14 -39.67 -1.65 -8.19
N ASN A 15 -38.67 -1.08 -8.88
CA ASN A 15 -37.35 -0.88 -8.30
C ASN A 15 -37.49 0.17 -7.20
N ALA A 16 -37.74 -0.28 -5.96
CA ALA A 16 -37.61 0.56 -4.79
C ALA A 16 -36.11 0.84 -4.59
N SER A 17 -35.64 1.98 -5.08
CA SER A 17 -34.37 2.56 -4.64
C SER A 17 -34.44 2.68 -3.12
N ALA A 18 -33.56 1.99 -2.40
CA ALA A 18 -33.44 2.15 -0.96
C ALA A 18 -33.23 3.64 -0.65
N PRO A 19 -33.86 4.19 0.39
CA PRO A 19 -33.64 5.59 0.77
C PRO A 19 -32.16 5.75 1.09
N VAL A 20 -31.49 6.64 0.36
CA VAL A 20 -30.14 7.09 0.73
C VAL A 20 -30.28 7.70 2.12
N ALA A 21 -29.63 7.08 3.11
CA ALA A 21 -29.65 7.57 4.48
C ALA A 21 -29.12 9.01 4.46
N GLN A 22 -30.02 9.98 4.63
CA GLN A 22 -29.65 11.38 4.59
C GLN A 22 -28.88 11.67 5.88
N ALA A 23 -27.66 12.20 5.74
CA ALA A 23 -26.79 12.47 6.89
C ALA A 23 -27.53 13.29 7.96
N ALA A 24 -27.35 12.90 9.22
CA ALA A 24 -27.93 13.64 10.33
C ALA A 24 -27.37 15.08 10.33
N PRO A 25 -28.20 16.11 10.61
CA PRO A 25 -27.74 17.50 10.67
C PRO A 25 -26.52 17.64 11.58
N GLY A 26 -25.41 18.15 11.04
CA GLY A 26 -24.17 18.40 11.79
C GLY A 26 -23.09 17.31 11.71
N CYS A 27 -23.35 16.16 11.07
CA CYS A 27 -22.28 15.22 10.74
C CYS A 27 -21.40 15.78 9.62
N ARG A 28 -20.08 15.57 9.73
CA ARG A 28 -19.12 15.96 8.68
C ARG A 28 -19.47 15.25 7.38
N GLN A 29 -19.25 15.90 6.24
CA GLN A 29 -19.44 15.30 4.92
C GLN A 29 -18.15 15.45 4.12
N LEU A 30 -17.93 14.55 3.16
CA LEU A 30 -16.84 14.67 2.20
C LEU A 30 -16.99 15.98 1.42
N ASP A 31 -15.89 16.74 1.35
CA ASP A 31 -15.86 18.07 0.75
C ASP A 31 -16.24 18.00 -0.75
N PRO A 32 -17.36 18.61 -1.17
CA PRO A 32 -17.76 18.61 -2.58
C PRO A 32 -16.82 19.42 -3.49
N ALA A 33 -15.95 20.27 -2.93
CA ALA A 33 -14.96 21.01 -3.70
C ALA A 33 -13.73 20.17 -4.07
N LEU A 34 -13.52 19.03 -3.40
CA LEU A 34 -12.42 18.11 -3.70
C LEU A 34 -12.89 17.10 -4.77
N PRO A 35 -12.31 17.11 -5.99
CA PRO A 35 -12.81 16.31 -7.08
C PRO A 35 -12.49 14.83 -6.88
N TRP A 36 -13.50 14.00 -7.14
CA TRP A 36 -13.43 12.55 -7.26
C TRP A 36 -13.95 12.15 -8.64
N TYR A 37 -13.51 10.99 -9.12
CA TYR A 37 -14.00 10.44 -10.38
C TYR A 37 -15.45 9.95 -10.23
N GLY A 38 -16.32 10.30 -11.18
CA GLY A 38 -17.69 9.79 -11.24
C GLY A 38 -18.45 10.00 -9.94
N ASP A 39 -19.02 8.92 -9.40
CA ASP A 39 -19.83 8.89 -8.17
C ASP A 39 -19.06 8.36 -6.95
N VAL A 40 -17.72 8.29 -7.02
CA VAL A 40 -16.89 7.73 -5.95
C VAL A 40 -17.12 8.46 -4.63
N ARG A 41 -17.20 9.80 -4.66
CA ARG A 41 -17.45 10.61 -3.45
C ARG A 41 -18.79 10.26 -2.82
N GLU A 42 -19.84 10.18 -3.61
CA GLU A 42 -21.20 9.88 -3.16
C GLU A 42 -21.28 8.46 -2.58
N ARG A 43 -20.64 7.48 -3.22
CA ARG A 43 -20.60 6.09 -2.73
C ARG A 43 -19.78 5.95 -1.45
N LEU A 44 -18.65 6.66 -1.33
CA LEU A 44 -17.89 6.74 -0.08
C LEU A 44 -18.73 7.36 1.03
N GLN A 45 -19.39 8.49 0.77
CA GLN A 45 -20.24 9.17 1.75
C GLN A 45 -21.36 8.24 2.25
N ALA A 46 -22.05 7.55 1.34
CA ALA A 46 -23.09 6.60 1.69
C ALA A 46 -22.56 5.44 2.56
N ALA A 47 -21.38 4.90 2.23
CA ALA A 47 -20.75 3.85 3.04
C ALA A 47 -20.39 4.34 4.44
N ILE A 48 -19.89 5.57 4.57
CA ILE A 48 -19.58 6.23 5.85
C ILE A 48 -20.85 6.42 6.68
N ASP A 49 -21.90 6.98 6.10
CA ASP A 49 -23.16 7.25 6.81
C ASP A 49 -23.86 5.98 7.29
N ALA A 50 -23.73 4.87 6.54
CA ALA A 50 -24.24 3.57 6.92
C ALA A 50 -23.46 2.88 8.05
N ASN A 51 -22.25 3.36 8.38
CA ASN A 51 -21.36 2.75 9.37
C ASN A 51 -20.82 3.78 10.38
N SER A 52 -21.65 4.74 10.78
CA SER A 52 -21.25 5.91 11.57
C SER A 52 -21.91 5.97 12.94
N THR A 53 -21.13 6.38 13.94
CA THR A 53 -21.68 6.73 15.25
C THR A 53 -22.37 8.10 15.25
N CYS A 54 -21.96 9.02 14.37
CA CYS A 54 -22.56 10.35 14.23
C CYS A 54 -24.00 10.28 13.71
N THR A 55 -24.25 9.43 12.71
CA THR A 55 -25.60 9.19 12.17
C THR A 55 -26.39 8.16 13.00
N GLY A 56 -25.76 7.55 14.01
CA GLY A 56 -26.37 6.53 14.87
C GLY A 56 -26.60 5.16 14.21
N THR A 57 -26.00 4.92 13.03
CA THR A 57 -26.14 3.66 12.29
C THR A 57 -25.21 2.58 12.83
N TRP A 58 -24.02 2.96 13.32
CA TRP A 58 -23.10 2.03 13.97
C TRP A 58 -23.49 1.77 15.43
N LYS A 59 -24.01 0.58 15.70
CA LYS A 59 -24.53 0.15 17.02
C LYS A 59 -23.66 -0.90 17.73
N ARG A 60 -22.51 -1.26 17.15
CA ARG A 60 -21.60 -2.24 17.75
C ARG A 60 -20.79 -1.59 18.88
N SER A 61 -20.41 -2.39 19.88
CA SER A 61 -19.58 -1.91 21.00
C SER A 61 -18.13 -1.65 20.60
N THR A 62 -17.65 -2.29 19.53
CA THR A 62 -16.34 -2.04 18.94
C THR A 62 -16.41 -0.84 18.00
N LYS A 63 -15.30 -0.10 17.86
CA LYS A 63 -15.21 0.95 16.83
C LYS A 63 -15.15 0.31 15.44
N ALA A 64 -15.80 0.93 14.46
CA ALA A 64 -15.52 0.65 13.06
C ALA A 64 -14.05 0.96 12.74
N VAL A 65 -13.46 0.26 11.78
CA VAL A 65 -12.07 0.43 11.37
C VAL A 65 -12.02 0.73 9.88
N ALA A 66 -11.12 1.63 9.48
CA ALA A 66 -10.72 1.83 8.09
C ALA A 66 -9.20 1.70 7.96
N LEU A 67 -8.73 0.99 6.93
CA LEU A 67 -7.31 0.72 6.68
C LEU A 67 -6.87 1.40 5.39
N PHE A 68 -5.71 2.03 5.40
CA PHE A 68 -5.15 2.72 4.24
C PHE A 68 -3.73 2.25 4.01
N ASP A 69 -3.40 1.94 2.76
CA ASP A 69 -2.00 2.00 2.35
C ASP A 69 -1.51 3.46 2.33
N TRP A 70 -0.19 3.67 2.32
CA TRP A 70 0.41 4.99 2.29
C TRP A 70 0.80 5.45 0.87
N ASP A 71 1.76 4.75 0.28
CA ASP A 71 2.51 5.22 -0.89
C ASP A 71 1.64 5.15 -2.14
N ASN A 72 1.55 6.25 -2.89
CA ASN A 72 0.60 6.38 -4.01
C ASN A 72 -0.90 6.22 -3.69
N THR A 73 -1.26 5.90 -2.45
CA THR A 73 -2.65 5.82 -1.95
C THR A 73 -3.07 7.11 -1.24
N GLU A 74 -2.31 7.55 -0.23
CA GLU A 74 -2.57 8.78 0.55
C GLU A 74 -1.80 9.98 0.01
N VAL A 75 -0.71 9.71 -0.70
CA VAL A 75 0.20 10.69 -1.31
C VAL A 75 0.47 10.33 -2.76
N LYS A 76 0.94 11.28 -3.57
CA LYS A 76 1.66 11.01 -4.82
C LYS A 76 3.12 10.66 -4.51
N ASN A 77 3.64 9.64 -5.20
CA ASN A 77 4.99 9.07 -5.04
C ASN A 77 5.17 8.29 -3.73
N ASP A 78 6.42 7.90 -3.42
CA ASP A 78 6.76 6.92 -2.39
C ASP A 78 7.72 7.52 -1.34
N ILE A 79 7.38 7.36 -0.07
CA ILE A 79 8.13 7.93 1.06
C ILE A 79 9.41 7.15 1.38
N SER A 80 9.44 5.84 1.09
CA SER A 80 10.65 5.02 1.23
C SER A 80 11.66 5.38 0.16
N ASP A 81 11.23 5.54 -1.09
CA ASP A 81 12.11 5.98 -2.19
C ASP A 81 12.62 7.39 -1.95
N ALA A 82 11.75 8.33 -1.54
CA ALA A 82 12.14 9.68 -1.18
C ALA A 82 13.19 9.71 -0.04
N THR A 83 13.02 8.84 0.96
CA THR A 83 13.97 8.73 2.09
C THR A 83 15.29 8.08 1.65
N LEU A 84 15.24 7.02 0.84
CA LEU A 84 16.42 6.36 0.29
C LEU A 84 17.23 7.31 -0.60
N ALA A 85 16.58 8.03 -1.50
CA ALA A 85 17.21 9.03 -2.35
C ALA A 85 17.94 10.10 -1.51
N TRP A 86 17.31 10.58 -0.44
CA TRP A 86 17.94 11.49 0.50
C TRP A 86 19.16 10.86 1.19
N MET A 87 19.02 9.63 1.70
CA MET A 87 20.10 8.89 2.36
C MET A 87 21.31 8.70 1.43
N LEU A 88 21.09 8.38 0.15
CA LEU A 88 22.14 8.21 -0.85
C LEU A 88 22.86 9.52 -1.14
N ARG A 89 22.15 10.65 -1.27
CA ARG A 89 22.78 11.98 -1.42
C ARG A 89 23.55 12.46 -0.19
N HIS A 90 23.30 11.87 0.97
CA HIS A 90 23.87 12.30 2.25
C HIS A 90 24.76 11.25 2.93
N ASN A 91 25.22 10.24 2.17
CA ASN A 91 26.11 9.18 2.65
C ASN A 91 25.58 8.52 3.94
N LYS A 92 24.32 8.07 3.93
CA LYS A 92 23.66 7.46 5.11
C LYS A 92 23.50 5.95 5.01
N ILE A 93 24.00 5.32 3.97
CA ILE A 93 24.08 3.86 3.88
C ILE A 93 25.41 3.43 4.48
N ARG A 94 25.39 2.52 5.46
CA ARG A 94 26.62 2.00 6.08
C ARG A 94 27.13 0.81 5.29
N GLN A 95 28.45 0.76 5.06
CA GLN A 95 29.10 -0.39 4.44
C GLN A 95 28.86 -1.63 5.33
N PRO A 96 28.24 -2.70 4.84
CA PRO A 96 28.15 -3.94 5.61
C PRO A 96 29.53 -4.63 5.65
N GLY A 97 29.76 -5.47 6.65
CA GLY A 97 30.94 -6.35 6.64
C GLY A 97 30.90 -7.35 5.46
N ASP A 98 29.68 -7.74 5.07
CA ASP A 98 29.38 -8.58 3.93
C ASP A 98 27.98 -8.22 3.41
N TRP A 99 27.83 -8.03 2.10
CA TRP A 99 26.53 -7.74 1.48
C TRP A 99 25.53 -8.89 1.65
N HIS A 100 25.98 -10.14 1.79
CA HIS A 100 25.08 -11.26 2.13
C HIS A 100 24.38 -11.10 3.48
N ALA A 101 24.99 -10.37 4.42
CA ALA A 101 24.39 -10.12 5.73
C ALA A 101 23.25 -9.10 5.70
N THR A 102 23.01 -8.44 4.56
CA THR A 102 21.98 -7.40 4.43
C THR A 102 20.60 -7.96 4.12
N SER A 103 20.48 -9.20 3.65
CA SER A 103 19.20 -9.89 3.45
C SER A 103 19.40 -11.39 3.32
N ARG A 104 18.50 -12.19 3.89
CA ARG A 104 18.48 -13.65 3.70
C ARG A 104 18.18 -14.07 2.27
N HIS A 105 17.57 -13.17 1.51
CA HIS A 105 17.04 -13.44 0.17
C HIS A 105 17.98 -12.92 -0.91
N ILE A 106 19.05 -12.18 -0.58
CA ILE A 106 19.95 -11.61 -1.58
C ILE A 106 20.72 -12.70 -2.32
N THR A 107 20.80 -12.58 -3.64
CA THR A 107 21.54 -13.53 -4.48
C THR A 107 23.05 -13.25 -4.42
N GLU A 108 23.86 -14.27 -4.77
CA GLU A 108 25.31 -14.11 -4.92
C GLU A 108 25.68 -13.03 -5.94
N VAL A 109 24.93 -12.98 -7.04
CA VAL A 109 25.18 -12.03 -8.12
C VAL A 109 24.96 -10.60 -7.63
N ALA A 110 23.87 -10.33 -6.90
CA ALA A 110 23.63 -9.00 -6.34
C ALA A 110 24.61 -8.61 -5.22
N ALA A 111 24.94 -9.53 -4.31
CA ALA A 111 25.95 -9.27 -3.29
C ALA A 111 27.33 -8.97 -3.90
N THR A 112 27.70 -9.67 -4.98
CA THR A 112 28.92 -9.41 -5.74
C THR A 112 28.87 -8.05 -6.46
N ALA A 113 27.78 -7.74 -7.15
CA ALA A 113 27.61 -6.46 -7.85
C ALA A 113 27.73 -5.27 -6.88
N LEU A 114 27.05 -5.33 -5.72
CA LEU A 114 27.16 -4.32 -4.67
C LEU A 114 28.59 -4.19 -4.12
N ARG A 115 29.29 -5.31 -3.92
CA ARG A 115 30.69 -5.31 -3.46
C ARG A 115 31.61 -4.63 -4.47
N GLU A 116 31.42 -4.89 -5.76
CA GLU A 116 32.21 -4.30 -6.84
C GLU A 116 31.91 -2.80 -7.00
N ALA A 117 30.64 -2.42 -7.05
CA ALA A 117 30.20 -1.03 -7.23
C ALA A 117 30.57 -0.13 -6.04
N CYS A 118 30.41 -0.63 -4.81
CA CYS A 118 30.69 0.14 -3.60
C CYS A 118 32.14 0.04 -3.14
N GLY A 119 32.87 -1.00 -3.57
CA GLY A 119 34.26 -1.24 -3.22
C GLY A 119 34.48 -1.56 -1.74
N ALA A 120 35.75 -1.59 -1.33
CA ALA A 120 36.19 -1.95 0.03
C ALA A 120 36.95 -0.83 0.77
N ALA A 121 37.01 0.38 0.19
CA ALA A 121 37.74 1.50 0.79
C ALA A 121 37.09 2.02 2.09
N THR A 122 35.77 1.92 2.18
CA THR A 122 35.01 2.29 3.38
C THR A 122 35.02 1.11 4.36
N PRO A 123 35.48 1.29 5.62
CA PRO A 123 35.41 0.22 6.61
C PRO A 123 33.97 -0.17 6.95
N ALA A 124 33.75 -1.44 7.31
CA ALA A 124 32.44 -1.92 7.75
C ALA A 124 31.86 -1.05 8.89
N GLY A 125 30.56 -0.77 8.82
CA GLY A 125 29.83 0.10 9.75
C GLY A 125 30.02 1.60 9.51
N GLN A 126 30.98 2.01 8.67
CA GLN A 126 31.14 3.42 8.29
C GLN A 126 30.24 3.78 7.10
N PRO A 127 29.80 5.03 6.99
CA PRO A 127 28.93 5.45 5.89
C PRO A 127 29.67 5.45 4.54
N LEU A 128 29.03 4.86 3.53
CA LEU A 128 29.49 4.84 2.14
C LEU A 128 29.44 6.25 1.54
N ALA A 129 30.41 6.58 0.69
CA ALA A 129 30.45 7.84 -0.05
C ALA A 129 29.51 7.86 -1.27
N THR A 130 28.26 7.41 -1.10
CA THR A 130 27.24 7.26 -2.18
C THR A 130 26.93 8.56 -2.91
N SER A 131 27.08 9.72 -2.27
CA SER A 131 26.89 11.05 -2.88
C SER A 131 27.93 11.39 -3.96
N THR A 132 29.10 10.75 -3.93
CA THR A 132 30.20 10.99 -4.89
C THR A 132 30.62 9.73 -5.66
N ASN A 133 30.20 8.55 -5.20
CA ASN A 133 30.39 7.29 -5.92
C ASN A 133 29.07 6.91 -6.62
N ALA A 134 28.94 7.35 -7.88
CA ALA A 134 27.74 7.09 -8.68
C ALA A 134 27.48 5.60 -8.89
N ALA A 135 28.52 4.79 -9.16
CA ALA A 135 28.36 3.35 -9.38
C ALA A 135 27.72 2.65 -8.16
N CYS A 136 28.18 2.98 -6.95
CA CYS A 136 27.58 2.42 -5.73
C CYS A 136 26.14 2.88 -5.53
N ALA A 137 25.83 4.16 -5.79
CA ALA A 137 24.47 4.67 -5.67
C ALA A 137 23.52 4.02 -6.69
N ASP A 138 23.96 3.87 -7.93
CA ASP A 138 23.19 3.24 -9.01
C ASP A 138 22.94 1.75 -8.73
N GLU A 139 23.95 1.01 -8.25
CA GLU A 139 23.75 -0.41 -7.91
C GLU A 139 22.80 -0.58 -6.72
N ILE A 140 22.86 0.28 -5.70
CA ILE A 140 21.89 0.25 -4.59
C ILE A 140 20.47 0.53 -5.10
N LEU A 141 20.30 1.48 -6.01
CA LEU A 141 18.99 1.78 -6.60
C LEU A 141 18.48 0.62 -7.48
N ALA A 142 19.33 0.02 -8.29
CA ALA A 142 18.96 -1.15 -9.07
C ALA A 142 18.49 -2.28 -8.14
N VAL A 143 19.28 -2.60 -7.11
CA VAL A 143 18.95 -3.68 -6.15
C VAL A 143 17.65 -3.37 -5.42
N ARG A 144 17.36 -2.10 -5.10
CA ARG A 144 16.04 -1.68 -4.58
C ARG A 144 14.89 -2.01 -5.55
N GLU A 145 15.08 -1.96 -6.85
CA GLU A 145 14.08 -2.37 -7.86
C GLU A 145 14.00 -3.91 -8.04
N GLY A 146 14.80 -4.67 -7.28
CA GLY A 146 14.80 -6.13 -7.27
C GLY A 146 15.81 -6.76 -8.23
N LYS A 147 16.65 -5.97 -8.90
CA LYS A 147 17.65 -6.46 -9.86
C LYS A 147 19.02 -5.83 -9.65
N THR A 148 20.07 -6.39 -10.21
CA THR A 148 21.34 -5.64 -10.35
C THR A 148 21.25 -4.63 -11.47
N HIS A 149 22.22 -3.71 -11.58
CA HIS A 149 22.31 -2.80 -12.73
C HIS A 149 22.33 -3.56 -14.08
N ASP A 150 22.90 -4.77 -14.08
CA ASP A 150 22.96 -5.65 -15.26
C ASP A 150 21.76 -6.60 -15.38
N GLU A 151 20.62 -6.20 -14.80
CA GLU A 151 19.31 -6.86 -14.92
C GLU A 151 19.27 -8.30 -14.38
N GLN A 152 20.16 -8.68 -13.46
CA GLN A 152 20.13 -9.98 -12.81
C GLN A 152 19.23 -9.95 -11.57
N GLU A 153 18.52 -11.05 -11.28
CA GLU A 153 17.64 -11.13 -10.11
C GLU A 153 18.42 -10.92 -8.80
N ALA A 154 18.00 -9.91 -8.01
CA ALA A 154 18.70 -9.57 -6.78
C ALA A 154 18.22 -10.37 -5.57
N PHE A 155 16.98 -10.89 -5.60
CA PHE A 155 16.42 -11.64 -4.48
C PHE A 155 15.67 -12.90 -4.89
N THR A 156 15.83 -13.97 -4.11
CA THR A 156 15.09 -15.24 -4.29
C THR A 156 14.74 -15.87 -2.93
N GLY A 157 13.93 -16.93 -2.92
CA GLY A 157 13.73 -17.75 -1.72
C GLY A 157 12.69 -17.26 -0.70
N TYR A 158 11.79 -16.36 -1.09
CA TYR A 158 10.69 -15.87 -0.24
C TYR A 158 9.31 -16.20 -0.82
N ASN A 159 8.31 -16.22 0.06
CA ASN A 159 6.91 -16.33 -0.34
C ASN A 159 6.42 -14.98 -0.88
N GLN A 160 6.12 -14.91 -2.18
CA GLN A 160 5.73 -13.68 -2.88
C GLN A 160 4.32 -13.16 -2.53
N ARG A 161 3.59 -13.84 -1.64
CA ARG A 161 2.36 -13.32 -1.04
C ARG A 161 2.56 -12.74 0.34
N TRP A 162 3.67 -13.06 1.01
CA TRP A 162 3.93 -12.63 2.39
C TRP A 162 5.01 -11.57 2.47
N SER A 163 5.90 -11.53 1.48
CA SER A 163 7.06 -10.66 1.49
C SER A 163 7.54 -10.30 0.08
N ASN A 164 8.45 -9.33 0.04
CA ASN A 164 9.21 -8.96 -1.14
C ASN A 164 10.66 -8.69 -0.71
N GLY A 165 11.62 -9.35 -1.37
CA GLY A 165 13.04 -9.29 -0.98
C GLY A 165 13.61 -7.87 -1.01
N ALA A 166 13.27 -7.08 -2.03
CA ALA A 166 13.77 -5.72 -2.17
C ALA A 166 13.20 -4.77 -1.10
N TYR A 167 11.95 -4.96 -0.72
CA TYR A 167 11.29 -4.13 0.30
C TYR A 167 11.89 -4.42 1.69
N VAL A 168 12.10 -5.70 2.02
CA VAL A 168 12.82 -6.09 3.25
C VAL A 168 14.23 -5.51 3.24
N TRP A 169 14.96 -5.65 2.14
CA TRP A 169 16.33 -5.17 2.02
C TRP A 169 16.45 -3.65 2.15
N THR A 170 15.49 -2.90 1.62
CA THR A 170 15.49 -1.43 1.76
C THR A 170 15.37 -1.00 3.23
N VAL A 171 14.59 -1.72 4.03
CA VAL A 171 14.52 -1.49 5.48
C VAL A 171 15.82 -1.91 6.16
N ALA A 172 16.51 -2.92 5.65
CA ALA A 172 17.81 -3.34 6.16
C ALA A 172 18.94 -2.33 5.87
N LEU A 173 18.78 -1.43 4.90
CA LEU A 173 19.78 -0.38 4.59
C LEU A 173 19.98 0.63 5.74
N THR A 174 19.05 0.70 6.68
CA THR A 174 19.19 1.50 7.91
C THR A 174 19.77 0.70 9.08
N ALA A 175 20.28 -0.51 8.86
CA ALA A 175 20.94 -1.29 9.90
C ALA A 175 22.12 -0.53 10.53
N GLY A 176 22.25 -0.64 11.85
CA GLY A 176 23.23 0.08 12.66
C GLY A 176 22.80 1.49 13.11
N TYR A 177 21.68 2.02 12.62
CA TYR A 177 21.06 3.25 13.13
C TYR A 177 19.98 2.95 14.17
N THR A 178 19.72 3.91 15.06
CA THR A 178 18.55 3.88 15.96
C THR A 178 17.28 4.31 15.23
N ALA A 179 16.11 4.04 15.81
CA ALA A 179 14.83 4.50 15.26
C ALA A 179 14.79 6.04 15.14
N ASP A 180 15.37 6.76 16.10
CA ASP A 180 15.39 8.23 16.10
C ASP A 180 16.28 8.78 14.98
N GLU A 181 17.43 8.16 14.71
CA GLU A 181 18.29 8.54 13.59
C GLU A 181 17.59 8.33 12.24
N VAL A 182 16.91 7.19 12.05
CA VAL A 182 16.13 6.92 10.84
C VAL A 182 14.96 7.90 10.70
N ALA A 183 14.29 8.22 11.80
CA ALA A 183 13.23 9.23 11.81
C ALA A 183 13.76 10.62 11.39
N GLN A 184 14.97 11.00 11.81
CA GLN A 184 15.60 12.25 11.38
C GLN A 184 15.90 12.26 9.87
N PHE A 185 16.32 11.13 9.29
CA PHE A 185 16.52 11.03 7.84
C PHE A 185 15.20 11.20 7.09
N ALA A 186 14.15 10.51 7.53
CA ALA A 186 12.81 10.64 6.98
C ALA A 186 12.26 12.07 7.12
N GLN A 187 12.51 12.75 8.24
CA GLN A 187 12.10 14.16 8.43
C GLN A 187 12.83 15.11 7.49
N ALA A 188 14.12 14.90 7.25
CA ALA A 188 14.88 15.70 6.30
C ALA A 188 14.38 15.49 4.86
N ALA A 189 14.23 14.22 4.45
CA ALA A 189 13.67 13.87 3.15
C ALA A 189 12.26 14.44 2.95
N LYS A 190 11.40 14.32 3.98
CA LYS A 190 10.04 14.87 3.97
C LYS A 190 10.00 16.37 3.71
N ARG A 191 10.83 17.15 4.41
CA ARG A 191 10.89 18.60 4.19
C ARG A 191 11.28 18.93 2.76
N GLU A 192 12.36 18.34 2.25
CA GLU A 192 12.81 18.57 0.87
C GLU A 192 11.71 18.24 -0.16
N ASN A 193 11.01 17.12 0.02
CA ASN A 193 9.97 16.66 -0.92
C ASN A 193 8.67 17.47 -0.84
N LEU A 194 8.30 17.98 0.34
CA LEU A 194 7.14 18.85 0.49
C LEU A 194 7.41 20.26 -0.05
N ASP A 195 8.62 20.79 0.14
CA ASP A 195 9.02 22.11 -0.35
C ASP A 195 9.21 22.15 -1.88
N ALA A 196 9.59 21.02 -2.49
CA ALA A 196 9.74 20.90 -3.94
C ALA A 196 8.39 21.06 -4.67
N PRO A 197 8.36 21.65 -5.89
CA PRO A 197 7.14 21.74 -6.69
C PRO A 197 6.67 20.35 -7.16
N ILE A 198 5.38 20.21 -7.44
CA ILE A 198 4.84 19.00 -8.08
C ILE A 198 5.52 18.84 -9.44
N GLY A 199 5.95 17.61 -9.75
CA GLY A 199 6.70 17.29 -10.97
C GLY A 199 8.21 17.45 -10.84
N ALA A 200 8.73 17.89 -9.68
CA ALA A 200 10.18 17.95 -9.46
C ALA A 200 10.83 16.58 -9.58
N THR A 201 12.06 16.56 -10.10
CA THR A 201 12.91 15.36 -10.16
C THR A 201 14.24 15.64 -9.47
N GLN A 202 14.95 14.57 -9.13
CA GLN A 202 16.31 14.62 -8.58
C GLN A 202 17.16 13.51 -9.19
N THR A 203 18.47 13.71 -9.27
CA THR A 203 19.42 12.70 -9.76
C THR A 203 20.16 12.06 -8.60
N ILE A 204 20.16 10.73 -8.54
CA ILE A 204 20.88 9.91 -7.57
C ILE A 204 21.81 8.99 -8.36
N GLY A 205 23.11 9.07 -8.12
CA GLY A 205 24.08 8.45 -9.02
C GLY A 205 23.91 9.02 -10.43
N THR A 206 23.51 8.19 -11.38
CA THR A 206 23.14 8.58 -12.74
C THR A 206 21.63 8.47 -13.01
N THR A 207 20.86 7.96 -12.05
CA THR A 207 19.42 7.70 -12.18
C THR A 207 18.59 8.94 -11.81
N THR A 208 17.62 9.30 -12.65
CA THR A 208 16.64 10.36 -12.33
C THR A 208 15.41 9.75 -11.66
N VAL A 209 15.09 10.23 -10.47
CA VAL A 209 13.94 9.78 -9.65
C VAL A 209 13.04 10.97 -9.29
N PRO A 210 11.78 10.73 -8.86
CA PRO A 210 10.94 11.79 -8.34
C PRO A 210 11.60 12.57 -7.19
N GLY A 211 11.46 13.90 -7.22
CA GLY A 211 11.99 14.85 -6.25
C GLY A 211 10.93 15.51 -5.39
N TYR A 212 9.71 14.94 -5.35
CA TYR A 212 8.60 15.47 -4.59
C TYR A 212 7.71 14.35 -4.06
N VAL A 213 6.98 14.66 -2.98
CA VAL A 213 5.86 13.86 -2.46
C VAL A 213 4.73 14.83 -2.13
N ARG A 214 3.48 14.45 -2.40
CA ARG A 214 2.34 15.34 -2.16
C ARG A 214 1.12 14.61 -1.63
N VAL A 215 0.59 15.05 -0.51
CA VAL A 215 -0.65 14.52 0.09
C VAL A 215 -1.83 14.75 -0.85
N TYR A 216 -2.66 13.73 -1.04
CA TYR A 216 -3.94 13.88 -1.71
C TYR A 216 -4.96 14.50 -0.75
N PRO A 217 -5.43 15.73 -1.01
CA PRO A 217 -6.37 16.39 -0.10
C PRO A 217 -7.69 15.60 0.01
N GLN A 218 -8.10 14.89 -1.04
CA GLN A 218 -9.24 13.98 -1.08
C GLN A 218 -9.15 12.89 -0.01
N ILE A 219 -8.00 12.22 0.08
CA ILE A 219 -7.79 11.12 1.01
C ILE A 219 -7.67 11.64 2.44
N LYS A 220 -6.99 12.78 2.62
CA LYS A 220 -6.96 13.48 3.92
C LYS A 220 -8.36 13.88 4.41
N ASP A 221 -9.22 14.38 3.52
CA ASP A 221 -10.60 14.70 3.87
C ASP A 221 -11.44 13.45 4.17
N LEU A 222 -11.25 12.36 3.40
CA LEU A 222 -11.86 11.06 3.68
C LEU A 222 -11.50 10.55 5.08
N ILE A 223 -10.22 10.56 5.44
CA ILE A 223 -9.75 10.15 6.77
C ILE A 223 -10.38 11.02 7.86
N ALA A 224 -10.36 12.35 7.70
CA ALA A 224 -10.94 13.25 8.69
C ALA A 224 -12.47 13.08 8.83
N THR A 225 -13.17 12.75 7.74
CA THR A 225 -14.61 12.46 7.74
C THR A 225 -14.90 11.13 8.44
N LEU A 226 -14.14 10.07 8.15
CA LEU A 226 -14.23 8.79 8.84
C LEU A 226 -14.02 8.96 10.36
N GLN A 227 -12.99 9.69 10.77
CA GLN A 227 -12.70 9.96 12.18
C GLN A 227 -13.85 10.73 12.87
N ALA A 228 -14.43 11.74 12.21
CA ALA A 228 -15.60 12.47 12.70
C ALA A 228 -16.85 11.58 12.83
N HIS A 229 -16.90 10.47 12.09
CA HIS A 229 -17.97 9.46 12.13
C HIS A 229 -17.67 8.32 13.13
N GLY A 230 -16.63 8.46 13.95
CA GLY A 230 -16.26 7.49 14.99
C GLY A 230 -15.49 6.27 14.47
N VAL A 231 -15.03 6.31 13.22
CA VAL A 231 -14.22 5.26 12.61
C VAL A 231 -12.75 5.40 13.02
N SER A 232 -12.15 4.30 13.43
CA SER A 232 -10.73 4.19 13.75
C SER A 232 -9.92 3.99 12.46
N THR A 233 -9.18 5.01 12.03
CA THR A 233 -8.38 5.00 10.79
C THR A 233 -6.94 4.56 11.07
N TRP A 234 -6.42 3.63 10.27
CA TRP A 234 -5.06 3.11 10.40
C TRP A 234 -4.32 3.11 9.06
N VAL A 235 -3.00 3.25 9.13
CA VAL A 235 -2.08 3.02 8.02
C VAL A 235 -1.54 1.59 8.08
N ILE A 236 -1.50 0.91 6.94
CA ILE A 236 -0.80 -0.35 6.73
C ILE A 236 0.05 -0.30 5.45
N SER A 237 1.30 0.13 5.61
CA SER A 237 2.22 0.43 4.50
C SER A 237 3.30 -0.63 4.36
N ALA A 238 3.74 -0.90 3.14
CA ALA A 238 4.92 -1.75 2.87
C ALA A 238 6.26 -1.01 3.06
N SER A 239 6.21 0.28 3.42
CA SER A 239 7.36 1.09 3.82
C SER A 239 7.81 0.82 5.27
N SER A 240 9.02 1.27 5.62
CA SER A 240 9.50 1.24 7.01
C SER A 240 8.50 1.90 7.96
N GLU A 241 8.15 1.22 9.07
CA GLU A 241 7.20 1.78 10.04
C GLU A 241 7.70 3.09 10.65
N VAL A 242 9.02 3.24 10.84
CA VAL A 242 9.62 4.48 11.36
C VAL A 242 9.40 5.63 10.37
N VAL A 243 9.61 5.38 9.08
CA VAL A 243 9.41 6.37 8.02
C VAL A 243 7.93 6.74 7.91
N ALA A 244 7.03 5.75 7.82
CA ALA A 244 5.58 5.99 7.75
C ALA A 244 5.06 6.82 8.94
N LYS A 245 5.55 6.56 10.16
CA LYS A 245 5.20 7.35 11.36
C LYS A 245 5.63 8.81 11.29
N VAL A 246 6.72 9.15 10.59
CA VAL A 246 7.13 10.55 10.40
C VAL A 246 6.15 11.30 9.48
N TRP A 247 5.56 10.60 8.53
CA TRP A 247 4.63 11.18 7.57
C TRP A 247 3.18 11.20 8.04
N SER A 248 2.74 10.23 8.85
CA SER A 248 1.34 10.07 9.29
C SER A 248 0.63 11.30 9.84
N PRO A 249 1.29 12.23 10.55
CA PRO A 249 0.64 13.47 10.97
C PRO A 249 0.13 14.36 9.82
N GLU A 250 0.69 14.25 8.60
CA GLU A 250 0.25 15.04 7.44
C GLU A 250 -1.20 14.79 7.03
N ILE A 251 -1.70 13.58 7.31
CA ILE A 251 -3.07 13.14 7.00
C ILE A 251 -3.95 13.01 8.26
N GLY A 252 -3.40 13.35 9.44
CA GLY A 252 -4.15 13.30 10.70
C GLY A 252 -4.29 11.90 11.31
N ILE A 253 -3.49 10.91 10.89
CA ILE A 253 -3.43 9.60 11.55
C ILE A 253 -2.31 9.62 12.61
N PRO A 254 -2.61 9.33 13.89
CA PRO A 254 -1.61 9.32 14.95
C PRO A 254 -0.63 8.15 14.76
N THR A 255 0.61 8.33 15.22
CA THR A 255 1.71 7.36 14.99
C THR A 255 1.48 5.99 15.62
N ASN A 256 0.62 5.88 16.64
CA ASN A 256 0.21 4.60 17.23
C ASN A 256 -0.82 3.83 16.38
N GLN A 257 -1.32 4.44 15.31
CA GLN A 257 -2.22 3.83 14.31
C GLN A 257 -1.52 3.60 12.96
N VAL A 258 -0.19 3.45 12.99
CA VAL A 258 0.63 3.19 11.81
C VAL A 258 1.31 1.85 11.96
N ILE A 259 1.11 0.98 10.96
CA ILE A 259 1.80 -0.28 10.82
C ILE A 259 2.59 -0.21 9.52
N GLY A 260 3.90 -0.42 9.62
CA GLY A 260 4.77 -0.58 8.47
C GLY A 260 5.61 -1.84 8.61
N VAL A 261 6.66 -1.96 7.80
CA VAL A 261 7.68 -2.98 8.00
C VAL A 261 8.46 -2.67 9.28
N ARG A 262 8.44 -3.62 10.22
CA ARG A 262 9.03 -3.45 11.54
C ARG A 262 10.42 -4.08 11.60
N SER A 263 11.45 -3.27 11.83
CA SER A 263 12.81 -3.77 12.08
C SER A 263 12.90 -4.51 13.42
N VAL A 264 13.80 -5.47 13.50
CA VAL A 264 14.36 -6.00 14.75
C VAL A 264 15.48 -5.08 15.22
N TYR A 265 15.61 -4.89 16.53
CA TYR A 265 16.64 -4.05 17.14
C TYR A 265 17.53 -4.90 18.04
N ASP A 266 18.82 -4.58 18.07
CA ASP A 266 19.79 -5.21 18.97
C ASP A 266 19.65 -4.68 20.42
N ALA A 267 20.47 -5.23 21.31
CA ALA A 267 20.48 -4.83 22.73
C ALA A 267 20.88 -3.37 22.97
N ASN A 268 21.49 -2.70 21.99
CA ASN A 268 21.89 -1.30 22.04
C ASN A 268 20.87 -0.37 21.37
N GLY A 269 19.71 -0.89 20.96
CA GLY A 269 18.67 -0.12 20.29
C GLY A 269 18.99 0.25 18.85
N ARG A 270 19.91 -0.47 18.19
CA ARG A 270 20.22 -0.29 16.77
C ARG A 270 19.46 -1.30 15.92
N GLN A 271 18.96 -0.84 14.78
CA GLN A 271 18.29 -1.71 13.81
C GLN A 271 19.26 -2.78 13.32
N THR A 272 18.79 -4.01 13.25
CA THR A 272 19.47 -5.10 12.55
C THR A 272 18.98 -5.16 11.10
N PRO A 273 19.62 -5.94 10.22
CA PRO A 273 19.13 -6.20 8.87
C PRO A 273 17.81 -6.99 8.79
N HIS A 274 17.22 -7.36 9.93
CA HIS A 274 16.10 -8.28 9.98
C HIS A 274 14.79 -7.62 10.41
N VAL A 275 13.67 -8.22 10.04
CA VAL A 275 12.32 -7.71 10.30
C VAL A 275 11.51 -8.63 11.23
N LYS A 276 10.54 -8.04 11.92
CA LYS A 276 9.62 -8.77 12.81
C LYS A 276 8.64 -9.62 12.00
N GLY A 277 8.19 -10.71 12.61
CA GLY A 277 7.23 -11.64 12.00
C GLY A 277 5.77 -11.31 12.34
N CYS A 278 4.85 -11.91 11.57
CA CYS A 278 3.42 -11.88 11.83
C CYS A 278 2.85 -13.30 11.79
N GLY A 279 1.72 -13.53 12.47
CA GLY A 279 0.97 -14.78 12.39
C GLY A 279 1.67 -15.95 13.05
N GLY A 280 2.46 -15.66 14.09
CA GLY A 280 3.30 -16.64 14.80
C GLY A 280 4.64 -16.94 14.13
N GLN A 281 4.97 -16.27 13.01
CA GLN A 281 6.32 -16.34 12.46
C GLN A 281 7.33 -15.65 13.39
N PRO A 282 8.53 -16.22 13.60
CA PRO A 282 9.50 -15.65 14.52
C PRO A 282 10.09 -14.35 13.98
N ASP A 283 10.33 -13.40 14.89
CA ASP A 283 11.11 -12.19 14.59
C ASP A 283 12.49 -12.58 14.06
N GLY A 284 12.93 -11.91 13.00
CA GLY A 284 14.23 -12.13 12.39
C GLY A 284 14.28 -13.24 11.32
N ALA A 285 13.14 -13.88 11.03
CA ALA A 285 13.03 -14.87 9.95
C ALA A 285 12.86 -14.24 8.56
N ASP A 286 12.50 -12.96 8.49
CA ASP A 286 12.34 -12.19 7.25
C ASP A 286 11.31 -12.80 6.28
N THR A 287 10.24 -13.39 6.84
CA THR A 287 9.23 -14.15 6.09
C THR A 287 7.95 -13.38 5.79
N VAL A 288 7.55 -12.43 6.65
CA VAL A 288 6.27 -11.72 6.54
C VAL A 288 6.45 -10.25 6.82
N ILE A 289 6.13 -9.42 5.83
CA ILE A 289 6.04 -7.97 5.98
C ILE A 289 4.63 -7.50 5.65
N THR A 290 4.36 -6.22 5.78
CA THR A 290 3.12 -5.57 5.35
C THR A 290 3.01 -5.53 3.82
N TYR A 291 2.95 -6.71 3.17
CA TYR A 291 2.90 -6.90 1.73
C TYR A 291 1.86 -7.97 1.38
N VAL A 292 0.89 -7.65 0.51
CA VAL A 292 -0.18 -8.54 0.03
C VAL A 292 -0.89 -9.27 1.19
N ASP A 293 -0.74 -10.59 1.35
CA ASP A 293 -1.38 -11.35 2.42
C ASP A 293 -0.74 -11.05 3.78
N GLY A 294 0.50 -10.58 3.78
CA GLY A 294 1.16 -10.06 4.97
C GLY A 294 0.54 -8.76 5.49
N LYS A 295 -0.07 -7.90 4.63
CA LYS A 295 -0.86 -6.76 5.11
C LYS A 295 -2.09 -7.24 5.88
N ARG A 296 -2.83 -8.23 5.37
CA ARG A 296 -3.93 -8.86 6.14
C ARG A 296 -3.44 -9.39 7.48
N CYS A 297 -2.32 -10.13 7.47
CA CYS A 297 -1.73 -10.66 8.70
C CYS A 297 -1.50 -9.56 9.74
N TRP A 298 -0.78 -8.51 9.36
CA TRP A 298 -0.42 -7.42 10.26
C TRP A 298 -1.64 -6.65 10.76
N ALA A 299 -2.63 -6.40 9.89
CA ALA A 299 -3.90 -5.80 10.28
C ALA A 299 -4.63 -6.66 11.33
N ASN A 300 -4.79 -7.95 11.05
CA ASN A 300 -5.44 -8.90 11.95
C ASN A 300 -4.72 -8.98 13.30
N GLN A 301 -3.39 -9.06 13.31
CA GLN A 301 -2.62 -9.20 14.53
C GLN A 301 -2.62 -7.93 15.38
N VAL A 302 -2.43 -6.75 14.76
CA VAL A 302 -2.22 -5.50 15.49
C VAL A 302 -3.51 -4.74 15.73
N VAL A 303 -4.39 -4.67 14.74
CA VAL A 303 -5.63 -3.88 14.83
C VAL A 303 -6.75 -4.70 15.47
N PHE A 304 -6.85 -5.97 15.11
CA PHE A 304 -7.95 -6.84 15.54
C PHE A 304 -7.56 -7.86 16.63
N GLY A 305 -6.29 -7.93 17.01
CA GLY A 305 -5.78 -8.77 18.10
C GLY A 305 -5.79 -10.28 17.81
N VAL A 306 -5.91 -10.68 16.55
CA VAL A 306 -5.89 -12.09 16.11
C VAL A 306 -4.49 -12.67 16.33
N GLN A 307 -4.41 -13.83 16.97
CA GLN A 307 -3.13 -14.45 17.32
C GLN A 307 -2.80 -15.63 16.41
N GLY A 308 -1.50 -15.83 16.15
CA GLY A 308 -0.99 -16.99 15.43
C GLY A 308 -1.44 -17.08 13.97
N PRO A 309 -1.42 -18.28 13.37
CA PRO A 309 -1.67 -18.45 11.94
C PRO A 309 -3.04 -17.95 11.46
N ALA A 310 -4.03 -17.84 12.35
CA ALA A 310 -5.34 -17.27 12.04
C ALA A 310 -5.27 -15.81 11.54
N ALA A 311 -4.17 -15.10 11.78
CA ALA A 311 -3.97 -13.75 11.26
C ALA A 311 -3.94 -13.69 9.72
N PHE A 312 -3.57 -14.77 9.02
CA PHE A 312 -3.57 -14.81 7.55
C PHE A 312 -4.95 -14.99 6.92
N GLU A 313 -5.94 -15.40 7.72
CA GLU A 313 -7.29 -15.69 7.23
C GLU A 313 -8.16 -14.42 7.23
N PRO A 314 -9.14 -14.31 6.31
CA PRO A 314 -10.16 -13.28 6.42
C PRO A 314 -10.79 -13.30 7.81
N TYR A 315 -10.74 -12.17 8.53
CA TYR A 315 -11.34 -12.10 9.85
C TYR A 315 -12.87 -12.07 9.78
N ASP A 316 -13.54 -12.20 10.93
CA ASP A 316 -15.00 -12.12 11.02
C ASP A 316 -15.51 -10.85 10.33
N VAL A 317 -16.43 -11.00 9.37
CA VAL A 317 -17.03 -9.91 8.58
C VAL A 317 -17.65 -8.83 9.47
N ASN A 318 -18.06 -9.16 10.69
CA ASN A 318 -18.61 -8.21 11.66
C ASN A 318 -17.54 -7.48 12.50
N LYS A 319 -16.27 -7.83 12.34
CA LYS A 319 -15.16 -7.29 13.13
C LYS A 319 -14.06 -6.66 12.29
N ARG A 320 -13.90 -7.08 11.03
CA ARG A 320 -12.93 -6.50 10.09
C ARG A 320 -13.34 -5.10 9.61
N GLN A 321 -12.44 -4.44 8.89
CA GLN A 321 -12.58 -3.06 8.44
C GLN A 321 -13.81 -2.84 7.55
N ILE A 322 -14.42 -1.66 7.70
CA ILE A 322 -15.55 -1.23 6.85
C ILE A 322 -15.07 -0.68 5.52
N LEU A 323 -13.90 -0.05 5.51
CA LEU A 323 -13.31 0.59 4.35
C LEU A 323 -11.83 0.23 4.29
N ALA A 324 -11.34 -0.04 3.09
CA ALA A 324 -9.92 -0.14 2.83
C ALA A 324 -9.55 0.61 1.55
N ALA A 325 -8.35 1.19 1.53
CA ALA A 325 -7.83 1.91 0.38
C ALA A 325 -6.40 1.47 0.02
N GLY A 326 -6.13 1.28 -1.26
CA GLY A 326 -4.81 0.93 -1.79
C GLY A 326 -4.63 1.32 -3.27
N ASP A 327 -3.45 1.10 -3.84
CA ASP A 327 -3.13 1.49 -5.23
C ASP A 327 -2.47 0.37 -6.04
N SER A 328 -2.08 -0.72 -5.37
CA SER A 328 -1.24 -1.75 -5.96
C SER A 328 -1.64 -3.19 -5.62
N THR A 329 -1.01 -4.15 -6.31
CA THR A 329 -1.11 -5.58 -5.96
C THR A 329 -0.75 -5.82 -4.50
N THR A 330 0.12 -4.99 -3.90
CA THR A 330 0.53 -5.15 -2.49
C THR A 330 -0.63 -4.95 -1.50
N ASP A 331 -1.73 -4.35 -1.95
CA ASP A 331 -2.88 -3.97 -1.13
C ASP A 331 -4.06 -4.90 -1.28
N VAL A 332 -4.06 -5.69 -2.37
CA VAL A 332 -5.24 -6.36 -2.88
C VAL A 332 -5.98 -7.17 -1.83
N THR A 333 -5.25 -7.85 -0.94
CA THR A 333 -5.82 -8.74 0.06
C THR A 333 -6.57 -7.98 1.16
N PHE A 334 -5.97 -6.94 1.75
CA PHE A 334 -6.65 -6.19 2.81
C PHE A 334 -7.69 -5.21 2.24
N VAL A 335 -7.52 -4.79 0.99
CA VAL A 335 -8.55 -4.04 0.27
C VAL A 335 -9.79 -4.90 0.08
N ASP A 336 -9.64 -6.12 -0.47
CA ASP A 336 -10.72 -7.12 -0.65
C ASP A 336 -11.43 -7.51 0.66
N ASP A 337 -10.76 -7.34 1.81
CA ASP A 337 -11.34 -7.61 3.13
C ASP A 337 -12.30 -6.52 3.64
N ALA A 338 -12.36 -5.34 3.01
CA ALA A 338 -13.34 -4.34 3.42
C ALA A 338 -14.79 -4.85 3.28
N THR A 339 -15.71 -4.26 4.03
CA THR A 339 -17.10 -4.74 4.08
C THR A 339 -18.12 -3.75 3.53
N ALA A 340 -17.77 -2.47 3.46
CA ALA A 340 -18.62 -1.40 2.96
C ALA A 340 -18.06 -0.71 1.71
N ALA A 341 -16.74 -0.50 1.62
CA ALA A 341 -16.12 0.12 0.43
C ALA A 341 -14.66 -0.32 0.22
N HIS A 342 -14.31 -0.64 -1.03
CA HIS A 342 -12.97 -0.98 -1.48
C HIS A 342 -12.48 0.14 -2.39
N LEU A 343 -11.75 1.12 -1.84
CA LEU A 343 -11.24 2.24 -2.63
C LEU A 343 -9.90 1.85 -3.28
N VAL A 344 -9.78 2.06 -4.58
CA VAL A 344 -8.51 1.86 -5.28
C VAL A 344 -8.10 3.09 -6.05
N ILE A 345 -6.83 3.46 -5.91
CA ILE A 345 -6.19 4.51 -6.72
C ILE A 345 -5.55 3.84 -7.94
N ASN A 346 -6.11 4.09 -9.12
CA ASN A 346 -5.75 3.36 -10.33
C ASN A 346 -4.34 3.75 -10.81
N ARG A 347 -3.41 2.80 -10.64
CA ARG A 347 -2.03 2.82 -11.18
C ARG A 347 -1.77 1.69 -12.16
N ASN A 348 -2.83 1.15 -12.76
CA ASN A 348 -2.79 0.07 -13.74
C ASN A 348 -2.10 -1.21 -13.22
N LYS A 349 -2.38 -1.57 -11.96
CA LYS A 349 -1.79 -2.76 -11.30
C LYS A 349 -2.71 -3.97 -11.47
N THR A 350 -2.27 -4.94 -12.27
CA THR A 350 -3.11 -6.03 -12.81
C THR A 350 -3.99 -6.73 -11.79
N GLU A 351 -3.43 -7.33 -10.73
CA GLU A 351 -4.23 -8.12 -9.78
C GLU A 351 -5.27 -7.25 -9.05
N LEU A 352 -4.89 -6.04 -8.63
CA LEU A 352 -5.81 -5.11 -7.97
C LEU A 352 -6.92 -4.65 -8.93
N MET A 353 -6.54 -4.24 -10.14
CA MET A 353 -7.50 -3.75 -11.12
C MET A 353 -8.42 -4.85 -11.66
N CYS A 354 -7.95 -6.08 -11.76
CA CYS A 354 -8.79 -7.23 -12.07
C CYS A 354 -9.91 -7.41 -11.04
N ARG A 355 -9.62 -7.32 -9.73
CA ARG A 355 -10.66 -7.37 -8.69
C ARG A 355 -11.59 -6.15 -8.75
N ALA A 356 -11.00 -4.96 -8.88
CA ALA A 356 -11.76 -3.73 -8.85
C ALA A 356 -12.74 -3.58 -10.01
N TYR A 357 -12.36 -4.04 -11.22
CA TYR A 357 -13.24 -4.04 -12.38
C TYR A 357 -14.21 -5.22 -12.41
N ASP A 358 -13.83 -6.40 -11.89
CA ASP A 358 -14.78 -7.51 -11.71
C ASP A 358 -15.91 -7.13 -10.76
N ASN A 359 -15.57 -6.44 -9.67
CA ASN A 359 -16.50 -5.81 -8.74
C ASN A 359 -17.67 -6.72 -8.31
N ALA A 360 -17.39 -8.00 -8.03
CA ALA A 360 -18.42 -9.01 -7.81
C ALA A 360 -19.42 -8.68 -6.69
N ASP A 361 -19.04 -7.85 -5.71
CA ASP A 361 -19.89 -7.45 -4.59
C ASP A 361 -20.47 -6.02 -4.72
N GLY A 362 -20.15 -5.31 -5.82
CA GLY A 362 -20.64 -3.96 -6.10
C GLY A 362 -20.03 -2.85 -5.24
N LYS A 363 -18.97 -3.10 -4.46
CA LYS A 363 -18.41 -2.15 -3.49
C LYS A 363 -17.03 -1.61 -3.87
N TRP A 364 -16.49 -2.02 -5.00
CA TRP A 364 -15.24 -1.46 -5.52
C TRP A 364 -15.44 -0.07 -6.10
N LEU A 365 -14.58 0.85 -5.69
CA LEU A 365 -14.56 2.26 -6.04
C LEU A 365 -13.20 2.56 -6.67
N ILE A 366 -13.20 2.81 -7.98
CA ILE A 366 -11.96 3.10 -8.72
C ILE A 366 -11.86 4.60 -8.91
N ASN A 367 -10.71 5.18 -8.57
CA ASN A 367 -10.39 6.57 -8.84
C ASN A 367 -9.01 6.64 -9.52
N PRO A 368 -8.82 7.38 -10.62
CA PRO A 368 -7.47 7.66 -11.14
C PRO A 368 -6.60 8.36 -10.09
N MET A 369 -5.27 8.37 -10.23
CA MET A 369 -4.47 9.20 -9.33
C MET A 369 -4.91 10.67 -9.40
N PHE A 370 -4.94 11.35 -8.25
CA PHE A 370 -5.38 12.75 -8.18
C PHE A 370 -4.34 13.73 -8.75
N ILE A 371 -3.07 13.33 -8.80
CA ILE A 371 -1.95 14.10 -9.34
C ILE A 371 -1.25 13.25 -10.38
N ASP A 372 -1.05 13.81 -11.57
CA ASP A 372 -0.45 13.15 -12.73
C ASP A 372 -0.98 11.71 -12.94
N PRO A 373 -2.30 11.54 -13.17
CA PRO A 373 -2.88 10.24 -13.46
C PRO A 373 -2.26 9.60 -14.70
N TYR A 374 -2.12 8.28 -14.66
CA TYR A 374 -1.66 7.54 -15.82
C TYR A 374 -2.70 7.59 -16.94
N PRO A 375 -2.23 7.50 -18.20
CA PRO A 375 -3.13 7.31 -19.33
C PRO A 375 -3.87 5.98 -19.19
N GLN A 376 -4.94 5.84 -19.98
CA GLN A 376 -5.68 4.60 -20.09
C GLN A 376 -4.73 3.43 -20.42
N HIS A 377 -4.88 2.32 -19.68
CA HIS A 377 -4.27 1.07 -20.05
C HIS A 377 -5.05 0.43 -21.20
N LEU A 378 -4.49 0.46 -22.41
CA LEU A 378 -5.19 0.07 -23.63
C LEU A 378 -5.37 -1.45 -23.78
N ASP A 379 -4.39 -2.22 -23.32
CA ASP A 379 -4.49 -3.68 -23.32
C ASP A 379 -5.43 -4.15 -22.21
N PRO A 380 -6.13 -5.29 -22.39
CA PRO A 380 -6.87 -5.88 -21.29
C PRO A 380 -5.94 -6.29 -20.14
N TYR A 381 -6.43 -6.16 -18.91
CA TYR A 381 -5.82 -6.84 -17.77
C TYR A 381 -6.08 -8.34 -17.92
N LEU A 382 -5.01 -9.14 -17.97
CA LEU A 382 -5.04 -10.58 -18.21
C LEU A 382 -5.51 -11.39 -16.99
N CYS A 383 -6.69 -11.06 -16.46
CA CYS A 383 -7.24 -11.62 -15.23
C CYS A 383 -7.44 -13.14 -15.29
N ALA A 384 -7.81 -13.67 -16.47
CA ALA A 384 -8.13 -15.07 -16.64
C ALA A 384 -6.91 -15.99 -16.78
N THR A 385 -5.71 -15.42 -16.94
CA THR A 385 -4.48 -16.18 -17.20
C THR A 385 -3.34 -15.79 -16.27
N ASP A 386 -3.13 -14.48 -16.05
CA ASP A 386 -2.02 -13.92 -15.26
C ASP A 386 -2.51 -12.90 -14.21
N GLY A 387 -3.76 -13.03 -13.79
CA GLY A 387 -4.43 -12.09 -12.89
C GLY A 387 -3.98 -12.12 -11.44
N ARG A 388 -3.17 -13.10 -11.03
CA ARG A 388 -2.71 -13.28 -9.65
C ARG A 388 -1.26 -13.74 -9.60
N THR A 389 -0.47 -13.15 -8.70
CA THR A 389 0.84 -13.72 -8.31
C THR A 389 0.64 -14.80 -7.25
N ASN A 390 1.23 -15.97 -7.44
CA ASN A 390 1.20 -17.10 -6.51
C ASN A 390 2.32 -17.00 -5.45
N PRO A 391 2.23 -17.76 -4.34
CA PRO A 391 3.28 -17.76 -3.30
C PRO A 391 4.69 -18.05 -3.80
N ASP A 392 4.84 -18.84 -4.86
CA ASP A 392 6.13 -19.18 -5.47
C ASP A 392 6.62 -18.15 -6.51
N GLY A 393 5.84 -17.11 -6.77
CA GLY A 393 6.13 -16.06 -7.76
C GLY A 393 5.61 -16.34 -9.16
N SER A 394 5.06 -17.53 -9.44
CA SER A 394 4.38 -17.79 -10.70
C SER A 394 3.09 -16.95 -10.82
N THR A 395 2.66 -16.65 -12.05
CA THR A 395 1.35 -16.04 -12.30
C THR A 395 0.30 -17.11 -12.57
N GLY A 396 -0.97 -16.76 -12.36
CA GLY A 396 -2.10 -17.62 -12.67
C GLY A 396 -3.43 -16.87 -12.71
N PRO A 397 -4.53 -17.57 -12.99
CA PRO A 397 -5.86 -16.98 -13.06
C PRO A 397 -6.26 -16.37 -11.71
N LEU A 398 -6.87 -15.18 -11.76
CA LEU A 398 -7.57 -14.63 -10.61
C LEU A 398 -8.91 -15.36 -10.43
N LEU A 399 -9.17 -15.83 -9.21
CA LEU A 399 -10.41 -16.51 -8.85
C LEU A 399 -11.27 -15.63 -7.94
N ARG A 400 -12.59 -15.70 -8.14
CA ARG A 400 -13.60 -15.19 -7.21
C ARG A 400 -13.69 -16.06 -5.96
N SER A 401 -14.43 -15.59 -4.96
CA SER A 401 -14.67 -16.31 -3.71
C SER A 401 -15.41 -17.65 -3.91
N ASP A 402 -16.19 -17.80 -4.98
CA ASP A 402 -16.86 -19.05 -5.37
C ASP A 402 -15.98 -19.99 -6.21
N GLY A 403 -14.72 -19.60 -6.47
CA GLY A 403 -13.77 -20.37 -7.26
C GLY A 403 -13.87 -20.16 -8.77
N THR A 404 -14.81 -19.35 -9.26
CA THR A 404 -14.90 -19.03 -10.69
C THR A 404 -13.78 -18.09 -11.14
N VAL A 405 -13.34 -18.24 -12.39
CA VAL A 405 -12.29 -17.39 -12.97
C VAL A 405 -12.84 -16.00 -13.28
N VAL A 406 -12.07 -14.96 -12.97
CA VAL A 406 -12.33 -13.58 -13.38
C VAL A 406 -11.92 -13.41 -14.84
N HIS A 407 -12.85 -12.94 -15.68
CA HIS A 407 -12.55 -12.64 -17.08
C HIS A 407 -11.64 -11.42 -17.19
N ASP A 408 -10.88 -11.33 -18.29
CA ASP A 408 -10.03 -10.19 -18.58
C ASP A 408 -10.82 -8.88 -18.55
N GLN A 409 -10.25 -7.88 -17.88
CA GLN A 409 -10.91 -6.60 -17.62
C GLN A 409 -10.33 -5.49 -18.50
N LYS A 410 -11.11 -4.45 -18.78
CA LYS A 410 -10.65 -3.27 -19.49
C LYS A 410 -10.54 -2.08 -18.56
N ASP A 411 -9.57 -1.22 -18.82
CA ASP A 411 -9.45 0.03 -18.11
C ASP A 411 -10.54 1.01 -18.55
N THR A 412 -11.53 1.22 -17.68
CA THR A 412 -12.71 2.08 -17.94
C THR A 412 -12.75 3.32 -17.06
N VAL A 413 -11.89 3.38 -16.04
CA VAL A 413 -11.75 4.51 -15.12
C VAL A 413 -10.32 5.02 -15.18
N PHE A 414 -10.11 6.01 -16.04
CA PHE A 414 -8.82 6.64 -16.31
C PHE A 414 -9.02 8.15 -16.42
N SER A 415 -7.93 8.90 -16.32
CA SER A 415 -7.97 10.33 -16.63
C SER A 415 -7.90 10.51 -18.14
N THR A 416 -8.78 11.32 -18.71
CA THR A 416 -8.69 11.72 -20.12
C THR A 416 -7.60 12.77 -20.37
N GLY A 417 -6.87 13.17 -19.33
CA GLY A 417 -6.03 14.36 -19.37
C GLY A 417 -6.88 15.63 -19.49
N THR A 418 -6.26 16.77 -19.20
CA THR A 418 -6.65 18.08 -19.73
C THR A 418 -5.76 18.41 -20.90
#